data_AF-A0A424M5S9-F1
#
_entry.id   AF-A0A424M5S9-F1
#
_cell.length_a   1.000
_cell.length_b   1.000
_cell.length_c   1.000
_cell.angle_alpha   90.00
_cell.angle_beta   90.00
_cell.angle_gamma   90.00
#
_symmetry.space_group_name_H-M   'P 1'
#
loop_
_entity.id
_entity.type
_entity.pdbx_description
1 polymer ?
#
loop_
_entity_poly.entity_id
_entity_poly.type
_entity_poly.pdbx_seq_one_letter_code
_entity_poly.pdbx_strand_id
1 'polypeptide(L)'
;MNPAMQHRLPIPTNLKSKFTLTTAELAYLPERRLALENLGTRTGLDTIKATTTAMVQADSYGTPIGQALPVMAKENRDLRITEAEKKAAALPPKQTVPMIVFFLPVLFVVILGPAAITVSKINF
;
A
#
# COMPACT_ATOMS: atom_id res chain seq x y z
N MET A 1 -2.56 10.06 -33.86
CA MET A 1 -1.24 9.95 -33.20
C MET A 1 -0.52 8.76 -33.81
N ASN A 2 0.65 8.95 -34.44
CA ASN A 2 1.39 7.89 -35.14
C ASN A 2 1.99 6.88 -34.12
N PRO A 3 1.73 5.55 -34.25
CA PRO A 3 2.28 4.53 -33.35
C PRO A 3 3.82 4.42 -33.35
N ALA A 4 4.51 5.00 -34.35
CA ALA A 4 5.97 5.01 -34.42
C ALA A 4 6.66 6.02 -33.49
N MET A 5 5.92 6.90 -32.81
CA MET A 5 6.47 7.93 -31.90
C MET A 5 6.57 7.47 -30.43
N GLN A 6 6.13 6.25 -30.09
CA GLN A 6 6.20 5.73 -28.72
C GLN A 6 7.58 5.19 -28.31
N HIS A 7 8.53 5.06 -29.24
CA HIS A 7 9.81 4.36 -29.02
C HIS A 7 11.08 5.26 -29.03
N ARG A 8 11.00 6.61 -28.94
CA ARG A 8 12.20 7.46 -29.07
C ARG A 8 12.44 8.53 -28.00
N LEU A 9 11.94 8.36 -26.79
CA LEU A 9 12.48 9.06 -25.62
C LEU A 9 12.55 8.09 -24.43
N PRO A 10 13.71 7.92 -23.78
CA PRO A 10 13.75 7.30 -22.46
C PRO A 10 13.01 8.24 -21.52
N ILE A 11 11.71 8.05 -21.35
CA ILE A 11 10.93 8.82 -20.36
C ILE A 11 11.56 8.47 -19.01
N PRO A 12 12.17 9.44 -18.30
CA PRO A 12 12.80 9.16 -17.02
C PRO A 12 11.78 8.49 -16.10
N THR A 13 12.13 7.44 -15.36
CA THR A 13 11.19 6.70 -14.48
C THR A 13 10.69 7.52 -13.28
N ASN A 14 11.33 8.65 -13.02
CA ASN A 14 11.02 9.51 -11.89
C ASN A 14 9.62 10.16 -12.02
N LEU A 15 9.02 10.50 -10.88
CA LEU A 15 7.69 11.10 -10.85
C LEU A 15 7.67 12.49 -11.51
N LYS A 16 8.76 13.25 -11.38
CA LYS A 16 8.92 14.58 -11.95
C LYS A 16 8.70 14.59 -13.46
N SER A 17 9.36 13.70 -14.20
CA SER A 17 9.24 13.63 -15.66
C SER A 17 7.81 13.29 -16.09
N LYS A 18 7.12 12.41 -15.34
CA LYS A 18 5.72 12.03 -15.61
C LYS A 18 4.80 13.25 -15.50
N PHE A 19 5.03 14.13 -14.51
CA PHE A 19 4.33 15.41 -14.38
C PHE A 19 4.73 16.40 -15.48
N THR A 20 6.02 16.53 -15.81
CA THR A 20 6.46 17.39 -16.91
C THR A 20 5.82 16.99 -18.24
N LEU A 21 5.72 15.69 -18.50
CA LEU A 21 5.03 15.16 -19.67
C LEU A 21 3.52 15.46 -19.63
N THR A 22 2.88 15.36 -18.46
CA THR A 22 1.48 15.76 -18.33
C THR A 22 1.27 17.24 -18.58
N THR A 23 2.18 18.11 -18.13
CA THR A 23 2.11 19.55 -18.44
C THR A 23 2.19 19.80 -19.94
N ALA A 24 3.05 19.07 -20.66
CA ALA A 24 3.10 19.15 -22.12
C ALA A 24 1.80 18.60 -22.75
N GLU A 25 1.30 17.46 -22.28
CA GLU A 25 0.03 16.88 -22.73
C GLU A 25 -1.14 17.85 -22.52
N LEU A 26 -1.21 18.55 -21.39
CA LEU A 26 -2.24 19.57 -21.12
C LEU A 26 -2.14 20.80 -22.04
N ALA A 27 -0.97 21.09 -22.60
CA ALA A 27 -0.76 22.20 -23.52
C ALA A 27 -1.09 21.85 -24.98
N TYR A 28 -0.93 20.58 -25.37
CA TYR A 28 -1.03 20.14 -26.77
C TYR A 28 -2.22 19.20 -27.06
N LEU A 29 -2.78 18.51 -26.06
CA LEU A 29 -3.95 17.66 -26.27
C LEU A 29 -5.23 18.50 -26.30
N PRO A 30 -6.18 18.15 -27.18
CA PRO A 30 -7.46 18.85 -27.27
C PRO A 30 -8.32 18.65 -26.01
N GLU A 31 -8.19 17.49 -25.35
CA GLU A 31 -8.92 17.17 -24.12
C GLU A 31 -7.99 17.13 -22.91
N ARG A 32 -8.24 18.02 -21.94
CA ARG A 32 -7.52 18.04 -20.65
C ARG A 32 -7.72 16.75 -19.87
N ARG A 33 -8.91 16.15 -19.97
CA ARG A 33 -9.26 14.86 -19.38
C ARG A 33 -8.29 13.75 -19.80
N LEU A 34 -7.98 13.67 -21.09
CA LEU A 34 -7.08 12.66 -21.62
C LEU A 34 -5.66 12.79 -21.03
N ALA A 35 -5.16 14.02 -20.85
CA ALA A 35 -3.87 14.25 -20.19
C ALA A 35 -3.86 13.77 -18.73
N LEU A 36 -4.95 13.99 -18.00
CA LEU A 36 -5.10 13.54 -16.61
C LEU A 36 -5.24 12.01 -16.49
N GLU A 37 -6.00 11.38 -17.39
CA GLU A 37 -6.11 9.91 -17.45
C GLU A 37 -4.77 9.26 -17.83
N ASN A 38 -4.02 9.86 -18.77
CA ASN A 38 -2.68 9.43 -19.12
C ASN A 38 -1.72 9.51 -17.93
N LEU A 39 -1.80 10.57 -17.11
CA LEU A 39 -0.99 10.69 -15.89
C LEU A 39 -1.29 9.57 -14.89
N GLY A 40 -2.57 9.28 -14.65
CA GLY A 40 -2.98 8.20 -13.74
C GLY A 40 -2.46 6.84 -14.22
N THR A 41 -2.63 6.56 -15.51
CA THR A 41 -2.18 5.29 -16.12
C THR A 41 -0.65 5.17 -16.12
N ARG A 42 0.07 6.25 -16.45
CA ARG A 42 1.54 6.28 -16.52
C ARG A 42 2.21 6.18 -15.14
N THR A 43 1.58 6.68 -14.09
CA THR A 43 2.15 6.64 -12.74
C THR A 43 1.92 5.30 -12.05
N GLY A 44 0.77 4.66 -12.27
CA GLY A 44 0.41 3.39 -11.64
C GLY A 44 0.23 3.50 -10.11
N LEU A 45 0.10 4.73 -9.59
CA LEU A 45 -0.11 5.00 -8.17
C LEU A 45 -1.59 5.32 -7.94
N ASP A 46 -2.25 4.56 -7.07
CA ASP A 46 -3.67 4.73 -6.78
C ASP A 46 -4.00 6.14 -6.27
N THR A 47 -3.11 6.73 -5.46
CA THR A 47 -3.21 8.12 -5.01
C THR A 47 -3.31 9.10 -6.18
N ILE A 48 -2.44 8.95 -7.20
CA ILE A 48 -2.44 9.85 -8.36
C ILE A 48 -3.67 9.61 -9.24
N LYS A 49 -4.09 8.36 -9.38
CA LYS A 49 -5.33 8.01 -10.10
C LYS A 49 -6.56 8.63 -9.44
N ALA A 50 -6.66 8.57 -8.11
CA ALA A 50 -7.71 9.23 -7.36
C ALA A 50 -7.68 10.75 -7.55
N THR A 51 -6.51 11.37 -7.40
CA THR A 51 -6.33 12.81 -7.60
C THR A 51 -6.71 13.27 -9.01
N THR A 52 -6.24 12.59 -10.05
CA THR A 52 -6.58 12.92 -11.44
C THR A 52 -8.08 12.74 -11.74
N THR A 53 -8.72 11.73 -11.15
CA THR A 53 -10.19 11.54 -11.24
C THR A 53 -10.95 12.72 -10.62
N ALA A 54 -10.54 13.16 -9.43
CA ALA A 54 -11.13 14.33 -8.78
C ALA A 54 -10.91 15.62 -9.60
N MET A 55 -9.75 15.77 -10.25
CA MET A 55 -9.50 16.89 -11.16
C MET A 55 -10.41 16.87 -12.40
N VAL A 56 -10.65 15.69 -12.99
CA VAL A 56 -11.59 15.54 -14.12
C VAL A 56 -13.02 15.87 -13.69
N GLN A 57 -13.43 15.44 -12.49
CA GLN A 57 -14.73 15.77 -11.92
C GLN A 57 -14.88 17.27 -11.65
N ALA A 58 -13.83 17.91 -11.13
CA ALA A 58 -13.81 19.36 -10.92
C ALA A 58 -13.92 20.14 -12.23
N ASP A 59 -13.28 19.69 -13.30
CA ASP A 59 -13.36 20.30 -14.64
C ASP A 59 -14.75 20.13 -15.27
N SER A 60 -15.38 18.96 -15.08
CA SER A 60 -16.67 18.63 -15.68
C SER A 60 -17.88 19.19 -14.92
N TYR A 61 -17.80 19.23 -13.59
CA TYR A 61 -18.93 19.53 -12.70
C TYR A 61 -18.69 20.70 -11.74
N GLY A 62 -17.52 21.34 -11.80
CA GLY A 62 -17.19 22.49 -10.95
C GLY A 62 -16.94 22.14 -9.48
N THR A 63 -16.70 20.86 -9.15
CA THR A 63 -16.39 20.43 -7.78
C THR A 63 -15.21 21.22 -7.22
N PRO A 64 -15.29 21.79 -5.99
CA PRO A 64 -14.25 22.65 -5.45
C PRO A 64 -12.95 21.90 -5.17
N ILE A 65 -12.02 21.95 -6.13
CA ILE A 65 -10.71 21.30 -6.05
C ILE A 65 -9.86 21.81 -4.87
N GLY A 66 -10.02 23.08 -4.50
CA GLY A 66 -9.33 23.70 -3.37
C GLY A 66 -9.70 23.09 -2.02
N GLN A 67 -10.89 22.50 -1.89
CA GLN A 67 -11.31 21.76 -0.69
C GLN A 67 -11.03 20.26 -0.83
N ALA A 68 -11.16 19.70 -2.03
CA ALA A 68 -10.97 18.27 -2.27
C ALA A 68 -9.50 17.83 -2.10
N LEU A 69 -8.53 18.55 -2.68
CA LEU A 69 -7.13 18.12 -2.66
C LEU A 69 -6.53 18.04 -1.25
N PRO A 70 -6.74 19.01 -0.33
CA PRO A 70 -6.26 18.87 1.05
C PRO A 70 -6.88 17.70 1.80
N VAL A 71 -8.17 17.42 1.58
CA VAL A 71 -8.87 16.27 2.17
C VAL A 71 -8.25 14.97 1.66
N MET A 72 -8.08 14.83 0.35
CA MET A 72 -7.42 13.66 -0.25
C MET A 72 -5.98 13.51 0.22
N ALA A 73 -5.23 14.61 0.38
CA ALA A 73 -3.87 14.57 0.91
C ALA A 73 -3.83 14.09 2.36
N LYS A 74 -4.82 14.48 3.18
CA LYS A 74 -4.97 13.99 4.55
C LYS A 74 -5.32 12.50 4.55
N GLU A 75 -6.33 12.08 3.78
CA GLU A 75 -6.73 10.68 3.65
C GLU A 75 -5.56 9.78 3.24
N ASN A 76 -4.71 10.23 2.31
CA ASN A 76 -3.51 9.48 1.93
C ASN A 76 -2.48 9.36 3.05
N ARG A 77 -2.34 10.38 3.90
CA ARG A 77 -1.47 10.29 5.09
C ARG A 77 -2.06 9.30 6.11
N ASP A 78 -3.37 9.40 6.33
CA ASP A 78 -4.09 8.55 7.27
C ASP A 78 -4.03 7.07 6.83
N LEU A 79 -4.21 6.78 5.53
CA LEU A 79 -4.05 5.44 4.97
C LEU A 79 -2.66 4.84 5.27
N ARG A 80 -1.59 5.62 5.09
CA ARG A 80 -0.22 5.16 5.38
C ARG A 80 -0.01 4.87 6.87
N ILE A 81 -0.64 5.65 7.75
CA ILE A 81 -0.60 5.44 9.19
C ILE A 81 -1.37 4.16 9.54
N THR A 82 -2.59 3.99 9.02
CA THR A 82 -3.40 2.79 9.25
C THR A 82 -2.70 1.52 8.76
N GLU A 83 -2.01 1.56 7.62
CA GLU A 83 -1.21 0.43 7.15
C GLU A 83 -0.03 0.11 8.08
N ALA A 84 0.63 1.14 8.63
CA ALA A 84 1.69 0.97 9.61
C ALA A 84 1.15 0.40 10.93
N GLU A 85 0.00 0.89 11.40
CA GLU A 85 -0.70 0.38 12.59
C GLU A 85 -1.11 -1.08 12.42
N LYS A 86 -1.65 -1.46 11.26
CA LYS A 86 -1.95 -2.86 10.94
C LYS A 86 -0.72 -3.75 11.03
N LYS A 87 0.43 -3.29 10.51
CA LYS A 87 1.70 -4.02 10.60
C LYS A 87 2.17 -4.13 12.05
N ALA A 88 2.03 -3.08 12.85
CA ALA A 88 2.38 -3.07 14.26
C ALA A 88 1.49 -4.00 15.09
N ALA A 89 0.17 -3.97 14.87
CA ALA A 89 -0.81 -4.83 15.54
C ALA A 89 -0.60 -6.33 15.23
N ALA A 90 0.04 -6.67 14.12
CA ALA A 90 0.40 -8.04 13.77
C ALA A 90 1.70 -8.54 14.42
N LEU A 91 2.44 -7.69 15.16
CA LEU A 91 3.69 -8.07 15.83
C LEU A 91 3.48 -8.99 17.05
N PRO A 92 2.52 -8.74 17.97
CA PRO A 92 2.39 -9.55 19.18
C PRO A 92 2.14 -11.04 18.91
N PRO A 93 1.23 -11.45 17.99
CA PRO A 93 1.04 -12.86 17.66
C PRO A 93 2.30 -13.53 17.10
N LYS A 94 3.11 -12.80 16.32
CA LYS A 94 4.38 -13.32 15.78
C LYS A 94 5.41 -13.56 16.88
N GLN A 95 5.37 -12.79 17.97
CA GLN A 95 6.27 -12.95 19.10
C GLN A 95 5.79 -14.00 20.12
N THR A 96 4.47 -14.11 20.34
CA THR A 96 3.91 -15.07 21.32
C THR A 96 3.96 -16.51 20.83
N VAL A 97 3.83 -16.76 19.52
CA VAL A 97 3.83 -18.11 18.95
C VAL A 97 5.14 -18.87 19.24
N PRO A 98 6.35 -18.36 18.96
CA PRO A 98 7.60 -19.01 19.35
C PRO A 98 7.64 -19.30 20.85
N MET A 99 7.26 -18.31 21.66
CA MET A 99 7.31 -18.44 23.12
C MET A 99 6.46 -19.61 23.60
N ILE A 100 5.22 -19.74 23.12
CA ILE A 100 4.31 -20.84 23.46
C ILE A 100 4.86 -22.19 22.99
N VAL A 101 5.41 -22.26 21.78
CA VAL A 101 6.00 -23.49 21.21
C VAL A 101 7.17 -24.01 22.04
N PHE A 102 7.95 -23.13 22.66
CA PHE A 102 9.02 -23.54 23.58
C PHE A 102 8.53 -23.82 25.01
N PHE A 103 7.44 -23.19 25.46
CA PHE A 103 6.92 -23.38 26.82
C PHE A 103 6.14 -24.68 26.99
N LEU A 104 5.31 -25.03 26.01
CA LEU A 104 4.40 -26.18 26.07
C LEU A 104 5.13 -27.53 26.21
N PRO A 105 6.20 -27.85 25.44
CA PRO A 105 6.96 -29.08 25.62
C PRO A 105 7.63 -29.17 26.98
N VAL A 106 8.17 -28.05 27.48
CA VAL A 106 8.80 -27.98 28.81
C VAL A 106 7.79 -28.32 29.90
N LEU A 107 6.57 -27.77 29.82
CA LEU A 107 5.49 -28.11 30.75
C LEU A 107 5.15 -29.60 30.72
N PHE A 108 5.06 -30.22 29.55
CA PHE A 108 4.83 -31.67 29.43
C PHE A 108 5.92 -32.49 30.10
N VAL A 109 7.20 -32.15 29.88
CA VAL A 109 8.33 -32.86 30.49
C VAL A 109 8.32 -32.73 32.02
N VAL A 110 8.05 -31.53 32.54
CA VAL A 110 8.03 -31.27 33.99
C VAL A 110 6.85 -31.96 34.69
N ILE A 111 5.68 -32.02 34.04
CA ILE A 111 4.47 -32.62 34.62
C ILE A 111 4.48 -34.15 34.45
N LEU A 112 4.70 -34.64 33.23
CA LEU A 112 4.65 -36.08 32.93
C LEU A 112 5.92 -36.82 33.32
N GLY A 113 7.09 -36.16 33.32
CA GLY A 113 8.37 -36.77 33.68
C GLY A 113 8.36 -37.47 35.04
N PRO A 114 8.04 -36.79 36.15
CA PRO A 114 8.00 -37.43 37.47
C PRO A 114 6.86 -38.46 37.60
N ALA A 115 5.71 -38.21 36.94
CA ALA A 115 4.60 -39.17 36.92
C ALA A 115 5.00 -40.49 36.25
N ALA A 116 5.70 -40.43 35.11
CA ALA A 116 6.21 -41.59 34.40
C ALA A 116 7.24 -42.36 35.22
N ILE A 117 8.18 -41.66 35.90
CA ILE A 117 9.17 -42.29 36.79
C ILE A 117 8.47 -42.98 37.97
N THR A 118 7.43 -42.37 38.52
CA THR A 118 6.68 -42.91 39.65
C THR A 118 5.90 -44.17 39.25
N VAL A 119 5.20 -44.14 38.11
CA VAL A 119 4.49 -45.31 37.57
C VAL A 119 5.45 -46.44 37.26
N SER A 120 6.60 -46.15 36.64
CA SER A 120 7.62 -47.17 36.34
C SER A 120 8.23 -47.81 37.60
N LYS A 121 8.34 -47.07 38.71
CA LYS A 121 8.83 -47.61 40.00
C LYS A 121 7.78 -48.41 40.77
N ILE A 122 6.50 -48.12 40.59
CA ILE A 122 5.40 -48.84 41.26
C ILE A 122 5.08 -50.16 40.55
N ASN A 123 5.31 -50.23 39.24
CA ASN A 123 4.95 -51.36 38.39
C ASN A 123 6.08 -52.41 38.23
N PHE A 124 7.15 -52.34 39.03
CA PHE A 124 8.27 -53.28 39.08
C PHE A 124 8.62 -53.57 40.54
#